data_AF-A0A524Q0H0-F1
#
_entry.id   AF-A0A524Q0H0-F1
#
_cell.length_a   1.000
_cell.length_b   1.000
_cell.length_c   1.000
_cell.angle_alpha   90.00
_cell.angle_beta   90.00
_cell.angle_gamma   90.00
#
_symmetry.space_group_name_H-M   'P 1'
#
loop_
_entity.id
_entity.type
_entity.pdbx_description
1 polymer ?
#
loop_
_entity_poly.entity_id
_entity_poly.type
_entity_poly.pdbx_seq_one_letter_code
_entity_poly.pdbx_strand_id
1 'polypeptide(L)'
;MLALLSWLGFTLTLPGIAGIILTIGMAVDANVIIYERIKEELRSGKSVRMAITMGYERAFWTIFDTNITTLISAFILAQFGTGPIKGFAVTLAIGLLCSMFVVLYITRFMFEVLSLNKKIKKLSI
;
A
#
# COMPACT_ATOMS: atom_id res chain seq x y z
N MET A 1 9.25 -5.39 7.92
CA MET A 1 8.72 -4.73 9.14
C MET A 1 9.24 -5.34 10.43
N LEU A 2 8.91 -6.59 10.78
CA LEU A 2 9.31 -7.21 12.06
C LEU A 2 10.84 -7.28 12.27
N ALA A 3 11.60 -7.63 11.24
CA ALA A 3 13.07 -7.66 11.29
C ALA A 3 13.67 -6.26 11.54
N LEU A 4 13.09 -5.20 10.96
CA LEU A 4 13.54 -3.81 11.14
C LEU A 4 13.24 -3.30 12.55
N LEU A 5 12.06 -3.62 13.10
CA LEU A 5 11.69 -3.28 14.47
C LEU A 5 12.61 -3.97 15.49
N SER A 6 12.94 -5.24 15.26
CA SER A 6 13.87 -5.99 16.09
C SER A 6 15.29 -5.44 16.03
N TRP A 7 15.73 -4.96 14.87
CA TRP A 7 17.08 -4.40 14.70
C TRP A 7 17.23 -3.02 15.35
N LEU A 8 16.15 -2.24 15.43
CA LEU A 8 16.11 -0.94 16.10
C LEU A 8 15.98 -1.04 17.64
N GLY A 9 15.92 -2.26 18.20
CA GLY A 9 15.76 -2.47 19.64
C GLY A 9 14.45 -1.94 20.20
N PHE A 10 13.43 -1.79 19.35
CA PHE A 10 12.17 -1.17 19.74
C PHE A 10 11.31 -2.17 20.52
N THR A 11 10.88 -1.79 21.73
CA THR A 11 10.01 -2.65 22.55
C THR A 11 8.62 -2.71 21.93
N LEU A 12 8.16 -3.93 21.64
CA LEU A 12 6.83 -4.15 21.09
C LEU A 12 5.78 -3.94 22.19
N THR A 13 5.25 -2.71 22.26
CA THR A 13 4.19 -2.32 23.19
C THR A 13 2.80 -2.54 22.59
N LEU A 14 1.75 -2.53 23.42
CA LEU A 14 0.36 -2.70 22.96
C LEU A 14 -0.01 -1.72 21.80
N PRO A 15 0.40 -0.43 21.84
CA PRO A 15 0.17 0.46 20.71
C PRO A 15 1.05 0.14 19.50
N GLY A 16 2.27 -0.39 19.69
CA GLY A 16 3.08 -0.90 18.58
C GLY A 16 2.35 -2.03 17.82
N ILE A 17 1.73 -2.96 18.55
CA ILE A 17 0.91 -4.03 17.96
C ILE A 17 -0.30 -3.46 17.21
N ALA A 18 -0.96 -2.43 17.75
CA ALA A 18 -2.04 -1.74 17.05
C ALA A 18 -1.57 -1.11 15.71
N GLY A 19 -0.35 -0.58 15.66
CA GLY A 19 0.27 -0.08 14.43
C GLY A 19 0.49 -1.18 13.39
N ILE A 20 0.86 -2.39 13.82
CA ILE A 20 0.97 -3.56 12.94
C ILE A 20 -0.40 -3.95 12.36
N ILE A 21 -1.42 -4.08 13.22
CA ILE A 21 -2.78 -4.45 12.80
C ILE A 21 -3.33 -3.42 11.80
N LEU A 22 -3.11 -2.13 12.06
CA LEU A 22 -3.53 -1.07 11.15
C LEU A 22 -2.82 -1.15 9.79
N THR A 23 -1.52 -1.46 9.78
CA THR A 23 -0.76 -1.66 8.54
C THR A 23 -1.34 -2.83 7.73
N ILE A 24 -1.75 -3.92 8.39
CA ILE A 24 -2.41 -5.05 7.74
C ILE A 24 -3.77 -4.63 7.16
N GLY A 25 -4.58 -3.88 7.91
CA GLY A 25 -5.87 -3.37 7.44
C GLY A 25 -5.73 -2.49 6.19
N MET A 26 -4.75 -1.58 6.19
CA MET A 26 -4.46 -0.72 5.03
C MET A 26 -3.96 -1.51 3.82
N ALA A 27 -3.24 -2.62 4.03
CA ALA A 27 -2.83 -3.49 2.94
C ALA A 27 -4.01 -4.22 2.28
N VAL A 28 -5.02 -4.62 3.08
CA VAL A 28 -6.26 -5.22 2.55
C VAL A 28 -7.11 -4.17 1.82
N ASP A 29 -7.23 -2.97 2.37
CA ASP A 29 -7.94 -1.84 1.76
C ASP A 29 -7.41 -1.51 0.36
N ALA A 30 -6.08 -1.44 0.20
CA ALA A 30 -5.44 -1.22 -1.09
C ALA A 30 -5.83 -2.27 -2.15
N ASN A 31 -5.93 -3.55 -1.75
CA ASN A 31 -6.36 -4.62 -2.66
C ASN A 31 -7.82 -4.48 -3.08
N VAL A 32 -8.68 -4.06 -2.16
CA VAL A 32 -10.11 -3.79 -2.45
C VAL A 32 -10.25 -2.63 -3.43
N ILE A 33 -9.52 -1.52 -3.23
CA ILE A 33 -9.53 -0.35 -4.12
C ILE A 33 -9.14 -0.74 -5.55
N ILE A 34 -8.09 -1.54 -5.72
CA ILE A 34 -7.67 -2.02 -7.06
C ILE A 34 -8.81 -2.82 -7.71
N TYR A 35 -9.43 -3.74 -6.97
CA TYR A 35 -10.50 -4.57 -7.51
C TYR A 35 -11.75 -3.76 -7.87
N GLU A 36 -12.10 -2.76 -7.06
CA GLU A 36 -13.20 -1.86 -7.36
C GLU A 36 -12.92 -1.03 -8.60
N ARG A 37 -11.71 -0.46 -8.73
CA ARG A 37 -11.37 0.37 -9.88
C ARG A 37 -11.35 -0.44 -11.18
N ILE A 38 -10.87 -1.67 -11.16
CA ILE A 38 -10.94 -2.57 -12.32
C ILE A 38 -12.40 -2.87 -12.68
N LYS A 39 -13.27 -3.14 -11.70
CA LYS A 39 -14.71 -3.34 -11.94
C LYS A 39 -15.40 -2.10 -12.51
N GLU A 40 -15.05 -0.90 -12.06
CA GLU A 40 -15.57 0.34 -12.66
C GLU A 40 -15.15 0.48 -14.13
N GLU A 41 -13.87 0.25 -14.44
CA GLU A 41 -13.38 0.32 -15.82
C GLU A 41 -14.02 -0.76 -16.72
N LEU A 42 -14.28 -1.96 -16.19
CA LEU A 42 -15.05 -3.00 -16.88
C LEU A 42 -16.51 -2.57 -17.14
N ARG A 43 -17.19 -1.99 -16.14
CA ARG A 43 -18.56 -1.48 -16.28
C ARG A 43 -18.66 -0.32 -17.26
N SER A 44 -17.58 0.44 -17.43
CA SER A 44 -17.47 1.50 -18.45
C SER A 44 -17.34 0.97 -19.90
N GLY A 45 -17.38 -0.36 -20.10
CA GLY A 45 -17.36 -1.00 -21.41
C GLY A 45 -15.96 -1.23 -21.99
N LYS A 46 -14.90 -1.04 -21.19
CA LYS A 46 -13.53 -1.26 -21.65
C LYS A 46 -13.20 -2.75 -21.72
N SER A 47 -12.35 -3.11 -22.69
CA SER A 47 -11.82 -4.47 -22.77
C SER A 47 -11.09 -4.86 -21.47
N VAL A 48 -11.17 -6.12 -21.08
CA VAL A 48 -10.60 -6.64 -19.82
C VAL A 48 -9.14 -6.21 -19.61
N ARG A 49 -8.32 -6.28 -20.66
CA ARG A 49 -6.91 -5.87 -20.59
C ARG A 49 -6.73 -4.38 -20.32
N MET A 50 -7.54 -3.55 -20.97
CA MET A 50 -7.52 -2.10 -20.78
C MET A 50 -8.07 -1.71 -19.41
N ALA A 51 -9.13 -2.36 -18.95
CA ALA A 51 -9.71 -2.13 -17.64
C ALA A 51 -8.74 -2.48 -16.50
N ILE A 52 -8.00 -3.60 -16.63
CA ILE A 52 -6.94 -3.94 -15.67
C ILE A 52 -5.84 -2.88 -15.68
N THR A 53 -5.33 -2.51 -16.86
CA THR A 53 -4.22 -1.55 -16.97
C THR A 53 -4.60 -0.18 -16.38
N MET A 54 -5.74 0.37 -16.80
CA MET A 54 -6.23 1.67 -16.33
C MET A 54 -6.68 1.63 -14.88
N GLY A 55 -7.26 0.50 -14.44
CA GLY A 55 -7.68 0.28 -13.07
C GLY A 55 -6.49 0.31 -12.11
N TYR A 56 -5.41 -0.40 -12.45
CA TYR A 56 -4.16 -0.38 -11.68
C TYR A 56 -3.50 1.01 -11.66
N GLU A 57 -3.41 1.69 -12.81
CA GLU A 57 -2.80 3.02 -12.87
C GLU A 57 -3.54 4.05 -12.01
N ARG A 58 -4.88 4.04 -12.05
CA ARG A 58 -5.71 4.93 -11.24
C ARG A 58 -5.66 4.56 -9.75
N ALA A 59 -5.78 3.28 -9.42
CA ALA A 59 -5.72 2.81 -8.05
C ALA A 59 -4.34 3.08 -7.42
N PHE A 60 -3.25 2.99 -8.19
CA PHE A 60 -1.90 3.29 -7.72
C PHE A 60 -1.79 4.72 -7.17
N TRP A 61 -2.28 5.72 -7.91
CA TRP A 61 -2.24 7.11 -7.44
C TRP A 61 -3.08 7.31 -6.18
N THR A 62 -4.28 6.73 -6.13
CA THR A 62 -5.12 6.78 -4.93
C THR A 62 -4.43 6.15 -3.71
N ILE A 63 -3.84 4.96 -3.87
CA ILE A 63 -3.14 4.27 -2.79
C ILE A 63 -1.90 5.07 -2.35
N PHE A 64 -1.17 5.65 -3.30
CA PHE A 64 0.01 6.45 -3.01
C PHE A 64 -0.34 7.69 -2.17
N ASP A 65 -1.38 8.43 -2.54
CA ASP A 65 -1.84 9.62 -1.80
C ASP A 65 -2.33 9.26 -0.39
N THR A 66 -3.09 8.17 -0.25
CA THR A 66 -3.56 7.67 1.06
C THR A 66 -2.40 7.28 1.98
N ASN A 67 -1.35 6.65 1.45
CA ASN A 67 -0.17 6.30 2.24
C ASN A 67 0.67 7.55 2.61
N ILE A 68 0.82 8.52 1.70
CA ILE A 68 1.55 9.77 2.02
C ILE A 68 0.88 10.55 3.15
N THR A 69 -0.44 10.76 3.08
CA THR A 69 -1.17 11.49 4.12
C THR A 69 -1.07 10.80 5.49
N THR A 70 -1.05 9.46 5.48
CA THR A 70 -0.86 8.66 6.69
C THR A 70 0.58 8.75 7.22
N LEU A 71 1.59 8.80 6.35
CA LEU A 71 2.98 9.06 6.75
C LEU A 71 3.15 10.43 7.40
N ILE A 72 2.50 11.47 6.87
CA ILE A 72 2.51 12.81 7.47
C ILE A 72 1.90 12.75 8.88
N SER A 73 0.78 12.05 9.04
CA SER A 73 0.14 11.85 10.34
C SER A 73 1.06 11.09 11.31
N ALA A 74 1.71 10.04 10.85
CA ALA A 74 2.69 9.27 11.62
C ALA A 74 3.88 10.14 12.06
N PHE A 75 4.36 11.02 11.18
CA PHE A 75 5.44 11.94 11.49
C PHE A 75 5.05 12.93 12.59
N ILE A 76 3.85 13.53 12.49
CA ILE A 76 3.32 14.43 13.52
C ILE A 76 3.16 13.68 14.84
N LEU A 77 2.60 12.47 14.83
CA LEU A 77 2.46 11.63 16.03
C LEU A 77 3.82 11.23 16.63
N ALA A 78 4.85 11.03 15.82
CA ALA A 78 6.19 10.69 16.30
C ALA A 78 6.91 11.90 16.96
N GLN A 79 6.66 13.11 16.47
CA GLN A 79 7.23 14.36 17.00
C GLN A 79 6.49 14.86 18.24
N PHE A 80 5.16 14.91 18.18
CA PHE A 80 4.32 15.50 19.22
C PHE A 80 3.69 14.46 20.17
N GLY A 81 3.72 13.17 19.81
CA GLY A 81 3.17 12.11 20.65
C GLY A 81 4.07 11.77 21.84
N THR A 82 3.45 11.45 22.97
CA THR A 82 4.13 11.09 24.22
C THR A 82 3.98 9.61 24.53
N GLY A 83 5.01 9.06 25.19
CA GLY A 83 5.04 7.69 25.72
C GLY A 83 4.57 6.62 24.71
N PRO A 84 3.41 5.96 24.92
CA PRO A 84 2.97 4.86 24.06
C PRO A 84 2.57 5.28 22.63
N ILE A 85 2.13 6.53 22.42
CA ILE A 85 1.70 7.05 21.10
C ILE A 85 2.89 7.13 20.15
N LYS A 86 4.08 7.47 20.68
CA LYS A 86 5.32 7.51 19.90
C LYS A 86 5.69 6.12 19.38
N GLY A 87 5.46 5.06 20.18
CA GLY A 87 5.69 3.68 19.76
C GLY A 87 4.74 3.21 18.66
N PHE A 88 3.47 3.62 18.72
CA PHE A 88 2.52 3.42 17.63
C PHE A 88 2.98 4.13 16.35
N ALA A 89 3.34 5.41 16.45
CA ALA A 89 3.75 6.22 15.31
C ALA A 89 4.99 5.66 14.58
N VAL A 90 6.01 5.22 15.33
CA VAL A 90 7.22 4.61 14.76
C VAL A 90 6.90 3.29 14.05
N THR A 91 6.07 2.45 14.67
CA THR A 91 5.69 1.15 14.10
C THR A 91 4.89 1.35 12.81
N LEU A 92 3.95 2.29 12.82
CA LEU A 92 3.14 2.65 11.66
C LEU A 92 3.97 3.26 10.53
N ALA A 93 4.90 4.16 10.84
CA ALA A 93 5.80 4.76 9.84
C ALA A 93 6.70 3.70 9.17
N ILE A 94 7.29 2.78 9.94
CA ILE A 94 8.11 1.68 9.40
C ILE A 94 7.24 0.73 8.54
N GLY A 95 6.03 0.43 8.99
CA GLY A 95 5.06 -0.37 8.25
C GLY A 95 4.72 0.25 6.90
N LEU A 96 4.36 1.53 6.89
CA LEU A 96 4.04 2.27 5.67
C LEU A 96 5.24 2.43 4.73
N LEU A 97 6.43 2.76 5.23
CA LEU A 97 7.62 2.88 4.38
C LEU A 97 7.95 1.56 3.68
N CYS A 98 7.86 0.44 4.42
CA CYS A 98 8.07 -0.89 3.85
C CYS A 98 7.02 -1.21 2.78
N SER A 99 5.75 -0.85 3.02
CA SER A 99 4.63 -1.06 2.08
C SER A 99 4.76 -0.17 0.84
N MET A 100 5.03 1.13 1.01
CA MET A 100 5.25 2.07 -0.08
C MET A 100 6.46 1.68 -0.93
N PHE A 101 7.54 1.16 -0.33
CA PHE A 101 8.67 0.65 -1.11
C PHE A 101 8.25 -0.51 -2.02
N VAL A 102 7.47 -1.46 -1.50
CA VAL A 102 6.88 -2.55 -2.32
C VAL A 102 5.99 -1.97 -3.42
N VAL A 103 5.07 -1.07 -3.10
CA VAL A 103 4.14 -0.51 -4.09
C VAL A 103 4.88 0.31 -5.16
N LEU A 104 5.85 1.15 -4.79
CA LEU A 104 6.57 2.02 -5.72
C LEU A 104 7.56 1.25 -6.62
N TYR A 105 8.25 0.25 -6.07
CA TYR A 105 9.29 -0.48 -6.82
C TYR A 105 8.76 -1.77 -7.45
N ILE A 106 8.00 -2.59 -6.72
CA ILE A 106 7.50 -3.87 -7.24
C ILE A 106 6.36 -3.64 -8.21
N THR A 107 5.46 -2.67 -7.99
CA THR A 107 4.35 -2.42 -8.95
C THR A 107 4.85 -1.80 -10.25
N ARG A 108 5.81 -0.86 -10.20
CA ARG A 108 6.47 -0.33 -11.42
C ARG A 108 7.20 -1.45 -12.16
N PHE A 109 7.96 -2.28 -11.44
CA PHE A 109 8.68 -3.40 -12.05
C PHE A 109 7.73 -4.43 -12.67
N MET A 110 6.64 -4.79 -11.97
CA MET A 110 5.61 -5.66 -12.53
C MET A 110 4.95 -5.05 -13.76
N PHE A 111 4.69 -3.74 -13.77
CA PHE A 111 4.12 -3.05 -14.91
C PHE A 111 5.09 -3.03 -16.10
N GLU A 112 6.37 -2.78 -15.86
CA GLU A 112 7.41 -2.78 -16.90
C GLU A 112 7.59 -4.20 -17.49
N VAL A 113 7.63 -5.23 -16.65
CA VAL A 113 7.69 -6.64 -17.08
C VAL A 113 6.43 -7.07 -17.84
N LEU A 114 5.24 -6.62 -17.41
CA LEU A 114 3.98 -6.91 -18.08
C LEU A 114 3.84 -6.13 -19.40
N SER A 115 4.38 -4.92 -19.48
CA SER A 115 4.45 -4.07 -20.68
C SER A 115 5.38 -4.66 -21.74
N LEU A 116 6.51 -5.24 -21.33
CA LEU A 116 7.45 -5.94 -22.22
C LEU A 116 6.85 -7.23 -22.80
N ASN A 117 5.94 -7.90 -22.08
CA ASN A 117 5.21 -9.05 -22.58
C ASN A 117 4.04 -8.64 -23.51
N LYS A 118 4.36 -8.39 -24.78
CA LYS A 118 3.45 -8.09 -25.91
C LYS A 118 2.34 -9.13 -26.19
N LYS A 119 2.04 -10.09 -25.33
CA LYS A 119 0.96 -11.07 -25.49
C LYS A 119 0.09 -11.20 -24.23
N ILE A 120 -0.90 -10.31 -24.10
CA ILE A 120 -2.14 -10.67 -23.40
C ILE A 120 -3.26 -10.53 -24.44
N LYS A 121 -3.41 -11.59 -25.24
CA LYS A 121 -4.59 -11.84 -26.05
C LYS A 121 -5.46 -12.79 -25.23
N LYS A 122 -6.59 -12.28 -24.73
CA LYS A 122 -7.69 -12.99 -24.05
C LYS A 122 -7.39 -13.49 -22.64
N LEU A 123 -8.08 -12.87 -21.68
CA LEU A 123 -8.58 -13.56 -20.49
C LEU A 123 -10.06 -13.83 -20.76
N SER A 124 -10.41 -15.11 -20.78
CA SER A 124 -11.79 -15.60 -20.83
C SER A 124 -12.39 -15.44 -19.44
N ILE A 125 -13.22 -14.42 -19.26
CA ILE A 125 -14.30 -14.41 -18.27
C ILE A 125 -15.56 -14.11 -19.07
#